data_AF-A0A7U9RAT6-F1
#
_entry.id   AF-A0A7U9RAT6-F1
#
_cell.length_a   1.000
_cell.length_b   1.000
_cell.length_c   1.000
_cell.angle_alpha   90.00
_cell.angle_beta   90.00
_cell.angle_gamma   90.00
#
_symmetry.space_group_name_H-M   'P 1'
#
loop_
_entity.id
_entity.type
_entity.pdbx_description
1 polymer ?
#
loop_
_entity_poly.entity_id
_entity_poly.type
_entity_poly.pdbx_seq_one_letter_code
_entity_poly.pdbx_strand_id
1 'polypeptide(L)' 'MAEMAVEQADKYLKEGTTGLEEKQLVDCVAITLENVDKLSAFVYSE' A
#
# COMPACT_ATOMS: atom_id res chain seq x y z
N MET A 1 -0.76 1.86 -1.69
CA MET A 1 -0.97 0.73 -2.64
C MET A 1 -0.22 0.92 -3.95
N ALA A 2 -0.35 2.07 -4.62
CA ALA A 2 0.35 2.32 -5.89
C ALA A 2 1.88 2.20 -5.78
N GLU A 3 2.48 2.80 -4.74
CA GLU A 3 3.93 2.74 -4.51
C GLU A 3 4.42 1.29 -4.33
N MET A 4 3.75 0.50 -3.49
CA MET A 4 4.05 -0.93 -3.28
C MET A 4 4.08 -1.73 -4.60
N ALA A 5 3.15 -1.46 -5.52
CA ALA A 5 3.14 -2.14 -6.82
C ALA A 5 4.33 -1.74 -7.70
N VAL A 6 4.73 -0.46 -7.67
CA VAL A 6 5.88 0.05 -8.42
C VAL A 6 7.19 -0.52 -7.87
N GLU A 7 7.35 -0.58 -6.55
CA GLU A 7 8.52 -1.18 -5.91
C GLU A 7 8.69 -2.65 -6.27
N GLN A 8 7.59 -3.41 -6.29
CA GLN A 8 7.62 -4.82 -6.70
C GLN A 8 7.97 -4.97 -8.19
N ALA A 9 7.44 -4.09 -9.05
CA ALA A 9 7.81 -4.08 -10.46
C ALA A 9 9.30 -3.78 -10.65
N ASP A 10 9.84 -2.77 -9.96
CA ASP A 10 11.27 -2.43 -9.99
C ASP A 10 12.14 -3.59 -9.50
N LYS A 11 11.77 -4.22 -8.38
CA LYS A 11 12.49 -5.37 -7.84
C LYS A 11 12.47 -6.56 -8.80
N TYR A 12 11.32 -6.85 -9.42
CA TYR A 12 11.22 -7.90 -10.43
C TYR A 12 12.12 -7.61 -11.65
N LEU A 13 12.16 -6.36 -12.11
CA LEU A 13 13.02 -5.96 -13.23
C LEU A 13 14.52 -6.08 -12.90
N LYS A 14 14.92 -5.83 -11.64
CA LYS A 14 16.33 -5.87 -11.21
C LYS A 14 16.80 -7.27 -10.80
N GLU A 15 15.96 -8.02 -10.10
CA GLU A 15 16.33 -9.27 -9.42
C GLU A 15 15.62 -10.50 -10.00
N GLY A 16 14.64 -10.31 -10.88
CA GLY A 16 13.85 -11.39 -11.50
C GLY A 16 12.74 -11.95 -10.60
N THR A 17 12.55 -11.41 -9.40
CA THR A 17 11.51 -11.85 -8.46
C THR A 17 11.07 -10.71 -7.54
N THR A 18 9.82 -10.71 -7.13
CA THR A 18 9.32 -9.82 -6.07
C THR A 18 9.64 -10.37 -4.67
N GLY A 19 9.81 -11.69 -4.54
CA GLY A 19 9.98 -12.39 -3.27
C GLY A 19 8.70 -12.45 -2.42
N LEU A 20 7.53 -12.17 -3.00
CA LEU A 20 6.22 -12.17 -2.33
C LEU A 20 5.23 -13.06 -3.09
N GLU A 21 4.16 -13.47 -2.41
CA GLU A 21 3.03 -14.14 -3.06
C GLU A 21 2.30 -13.19 -4.03
N GLU A 22 1.70 -13.73 -5.08
CA GLU A 22 0.99 -12.94 -6.10
C GLU A 22 -0.18 -12.16 -5.50
N LYS A 23 -0.95 -12.80 -4.62
CA LYS A 23 -2.09 -12.17 -3.95
C LYS A 23 -1.67 -11.56 -2.63
N GLN A 24 -1.74 -10.25 -2.54
CA GLN A 24 -1.35 -9.49 -1.35
C GLN A 24 -2.54 -8.67 -0.86
N LEU A 25 -2.77 -8.69 0.45
CA LEU A 25 -3.83 -7.94 1.11
C LEU A 25 -3.25 -6.66 1.73
N VAL A 26 -4.06 -5.60 1.77
CA VAL A 26 -3.73 -4.34 2.43
C VAL A 26 -4.80 -4.07 3.47
N ASP A 27 -4.37 -3.75 4.68
CA ASP A 27 -5.27 -3.51 5.80
C ASP A 27 -6.17 -2.29 5.54
N CYS A 28 -7.44 -2.44 5.92
CA CYS A 28 -8.43 -1.38 5.82
C CYS A 28 -8.64 -0.74 7.19
N VAL A 29 -8.73 0.59 7.22
CA VAL A 29 -9.09 1.36 8.41
C VAL A 29 -10.47 1.97 8.20
N ALA A 30 -11.35 1.85 9.20
CA ALA A 30 -12.64 2.52 9.17
C ALA A 30 -12.46 4.02 9.39
N ILE A 31 -12.95 4.82 8.44
CA ILE A 31 -12.92 6.29 8.55
C ILE A 31 -14.28 6.76 9.08
N THR A 32 -14.25 7.43 10.23
CA THR A 32 -15.42 7.99 10.93
C THR A 32 -15.23 9.51 11.11
N LEU A 33 -16.22 10.18 11.69
CA LEU A 33 -16.10 11.61 12.02
C LEU A 33 -14.96 11.92 13.00
N GLU A 34 -14.47 10.90 13.73
CA GLU A 34 -13.45 11.05 14.76
C GLU A 34 -12.01 11.02 14.21
N ASN A 35 -11.82 10.57 12.97
CA ASN A 35 -10.49 10.38 12.38
C ASN A 35 -10.39 10.86 10.92
N VAL A 36 -11.42 11.51 10.40
CA VAL A 36 -11.47 12.00 9.01
C VAL A 36 -10.43 13.10 8.75
N ASP A 37 -10.07 13.88 9.76
CA ASP A 37 -9.04 14.91 9.70
C ASP A 37 -7.62 14.34 9.54
N LYS A 38 -7.44 13.06 9.88
CA LYS A 38 -6.19 12.31 9.75
C LYS A 38 -6.02 11.63 8.39
N LEU A 39 -7.03 11.70 7.53
CA LEU A 39 -7.00 11.15 6.18
C LEU A 39 -6.71 12.26 5.16
N SER A 40 -5.61 12.14 4.43
CA SER A 40 -5.27 13.04 3.33
C SER A 40 -4.82 12.25 2.11
N ALA A 41 -5.42 12.51 0.95
CA ALA A 41 -5.05 11.89 -0.32
C ALA A 41 -4.92 10.35 -0.26
N PHE A 42 -5.84 9.68 0.45
CA PHE A 42 -5.83 8.21 0.68
C PHE A 42 -4.65 7.69 1.53
N VAL A 43 -4.00 8.56 2.28
CA VAL A 43 -3.00 8.24 3.30
C VAL A 43 -3.60 8.60 4.66
N TYR A 44 -3.75 7.60 5.53
CA TYR A 44 -4.14 7.78 6.92
C TYR A 44 -2.89 7.87 7.80
N SER A 45 -2.82 8.86 8.70
CA SER A 45 -1.71 9.02 9.65
C SER A 45 -2.26 9.02 11.08
N GLU A 46 -1.86 8.04 11.89
CA GLU A 46 -2.37 7.85 13.25
C GLU A 46 -1.94 8.96 14.24
#